data_AF-A0A9D4E4W6-F1
#
_entry.id   AF-A0A9D4E4W6-F1
#
_cell.length_a   1.000
_cell.length_b   1.000
_cell.length_c   1.000
_cell.angle_alpha   90.00
_cell.angle_beta   90.00
_cell.angle_gamma   90.00
#
_symmetry.space_group_name_H-M   'P 1'
#
loop_
_entity.id
_entity.type
_entity.pdbx_description
1 polymer ?
#
loop_
_entity_poly.entity_id
_entity_poly.type
_entity_poly.pdbx_seq_one_letter_code
_entity_poly.pdbx_strand_id
1 'polypeptide(L)'
;MHGNVGCTRKACGDRTPCNYKGKVYEDGERFKDDCNHCTCVQGNALCTLKGCLYGTSCTYNGTVYEDGESFMDECNTCKCMHGNVGCTRKACGDITPCTYNGTVYEDGESFMDECNTCKCMHGSVGCTRKACGGRTSCTYNGTVYEDGESFMDDCNTCKCMHGNVGCTRKACGDKTPCTYNGTVYEDGVSFMDDCNICKCMHGNVGCTRKACGDRTPCNYKGKVYEDGERFKDDCNHCTCVQGNALCTLKVCLYGQ
;
A
#
# COMPACT_ATOMS: atom_id res chain seq x y z
N MET A 1 80.27 75.64 23.88
CA MET A 1 79.93 74.28 24.33
C MET A 1 79.31 73.54 23.16
N HIS A 2 80.11 72.77 22.42
CA HIS A 2 79.63 71.92 21.31
C HIS A 2 79.36 70.52 21.87
N GLY A 3 78.10 70.23 22.18
CA GLY A 3 77.66 68.89 22.59
C GLY A 3 77.11 68.13 21.39
N ASN A 4 77.91 67.25 20.81
CA ASN A 4 77.53 66.45 19.65
C ASN A 4 76.75 65.22 20.12
N VAL A 5 75.47 65.12 19.77
CA VAL A 5 74.66 63.90 19.96
C VAL A 5 74.68 63.13 18.64
N GLY A 6 75.49 62.07 18.57
CA GLY A 6 75.55 61.15 17.43
C GLY A 6 74.92 59.81 17.79
N CYS A 7 73.70 59.57 17.34
CA CYS A 7 73.00 58.29 17.51
C CYS A 7 73.76 57.16 16.80
N THR A 8 74.02 56.05 17.48
CA THR A 8 74.47 54.82 16.83
C THR A 8 73.28 54.18 16.12
N ARG A 9 73.20 54.36 14.80
CA ARG A 9 72.41 53.45 13.96
C ARG A 9 73.06 52.07 14.05
N LYS A 10 72.59 51.24 14.98
CA LYS A 10 72.74 49.79 14.84
C LYS A 10 71.88 49.44 13.62
N ALA A 11 72.52 49.15 12.49
CA ALA A 11 71.83 48.77 11.27
C ALA A 11 70.81 47.68 11.61
N CYS A 12 69.52 47.96 11.43
CA CYS A 12 68.55 46.88 11.31
C CYS A 12 69.05 46.03 10.15
N GLY A 13 69.35 44.75 10.39
CA GLY A 13 69.71 43.81 9.33
C GLY A 13 68.67 43.95 8.22
N ASP A 14 69.16 44.09 7.00
CA ASP A 14 68.37 44.44 5.82
C ASP A 14 67.24 43.42 5.66
N ARG A 15 66.03 43.77 6.09
CA ARG A 15 64.83 42.95 5.93
C ARG A 15 64.36 43.11 4.50
N THR A 16 65.10 42.50 3.59
CA THR A 16 64.81 42.54 2.16
C THR A 16 63.75 41.48 1.84
N PRO A 17 62.58 41.87 1.31
CA PRO A 17 61.57 40.92 0.86
C PRO A 17 62.07 40.08 -0.31
N CYS A 18 61.60 38.84 -0.41
CA CYS A 18 61.89 37.94 -1.51
C CYS A 18 60.86 38.12 -2.62
N ASN A 19 61.29 38.34 -3.86
CA ASN A 19 60.44 38.16 -5.03
C ASN A 19 60.62 36.74 -5.56
N TYR A 20 59.63 35.88 -5.35
CA TYR A 20 59.65 34.48 -5.73
C TYR A 20 58.47 34.15 -6.63
N LYS A 21 58.75 33.75 -7.89
CA LYS A 21 57.74 33.45 -8.93
C LYS A 21 56.66 34.54 -9.10
N GLY A 22 57.05 35.82 -8.98
CA GLY A 22 56.15 36.95 -9.15
C GLY A 22 55.30 37.32 -7.92
N LYS A 23 55.52 36.65 -6.78
CA LYS A 23 54.94 37.02 -5.48
C LYS A 23 56.03 37.58 -4.55
N VAL A 24 55.67 38.55 -3.72
CA VAL A 24 56.56 39.16 -2.73
C VAL A 24 56.28 38.55 -1.36
N TYR A 25 57.34 38.07 -0.69
CA TYR A 25 57.31 37.46 0.64
C TYR A 25 58.21 38.27 1.59
N GLU A 26 57.74 38.52 2.80
CA GLU A 26 58.49 39.28 3.81
C GLU A 26 59.68 38.48 4.39
N ASP A 27 60.70 39.18 4.88
CA ASP A 27 61.85 38.53 5.51
C ASP A 27 61.42 37.68 6.72
N GLY A 28 61.77 36.40 6.70
CA GLY A 28 61.34 35.37 7.66
C GLY A 28 60.04 34.64 7.31
N GLU A 29 59.32 35.05 6.26
CA GLU A 29 58.06 34.43 5.85
C GLU A 29 58.28 33.01 5.31
N ARG A 30 57.46 32.08 5.80
CA ARG A 30 57.46 30.69 5.34
C ARG A 30 56.34 30.47 4.34
N PHE A 31 56.67 29.90 3.19
CA PHE A 31 55.72 29.59 2.14
C PHE A 31 56.04 28.22 1.50
N LYS A 32 55.12 27.71 0.69
CA LYS A 32 55.31 26.45 -0.03
C LYS A 32 55.47 26.71 -1.52
N ASP A 33 56.36 25.94 -2.14
CA ASP A 33 56.46 25.82 -3.59
C ASP A 33 56.38 24.33 -3.93
N ASP A 34 55.21 23.88 -4.38
CA ASP A 34 54.90 22.48 -4.56
C ASP A 34 55.15 21.68 -3.25
N CYS A 35 55.91 20.59 -3.30
CA CYS A 35 56.28 19.79 -2.13
C CYS A 35 57.43 20.40 -1.29
N ASN A 36 57.99 21.53 -1.75
CA ASN A 36 59.10 22.19 -1.09
C ASN A 36 58.63 23.26 -0.10
N HIS A 37 59.30 23.30 1.05
CA HIS A 37 59.10 24.34 2.05
C HIS A 37 60.15 25.42 1.88
N CYS A 38 59.70 26.65 1.71
CA CYS A 38 60.53 27.81 1.49
C CYS A 38 60.47 28.77 2.68
N THR A 39 61.57 29.46 2.95
CA THR A 39 61.62 30.57 3.89
C THR A 39 62.35 31.73 3.22
N CYS A 40 61.75 32.92 3.26
CA CYS A 40 62.43 34.12 2.80
C CYS A 40 63.49 34.53 3.83
N VAL A 41 64.74 34.67 3.40
CA VAL A 41 65.85 35.11 4.23
C VAL A 41 66.67 36.12 3.43
N GLN A 42 66.63 37.38 3.85
CA GLN A 42 67.40 38.50 3.29
C GLN A 42 67.32 38.54 1.75
N GLY A 43 66.10 38.61 1.21
CA GLY A 43 65.83 38.69 -0.23
C GLY A 43 65.94 37.36 -0.98
N ASN A 44 66.35 36.27 -0.32
CA ASN A 44 66.49 34.95 -0.94
C ASN A 44 65.45 33.95 -0.45
N ALA A 45 64.73 33.32 -1.37
CA ALA A 45 63.84 32.22 -1.07
C ALA A 45 64.64 30.92 -0.89
N LEU A 46 64.84 30.50 0.37
CA LEU A 46 65.52 29.26 0.70
C LEU A 46 64.51 28.12 0.78
N CYS A 47 64.45 27.31 -0.27
CA CYS A 47 63.54 26.17 -0.36
C CYS A 47 64.26 24.85 -0.07
N THR A 48 63.54 23.88 0.48
CA THR A 48 64.01 22.48 0.46
C THR A 48 64.19 22.03 -0.98
N LEU A 49 65.16 21.15 -1.24
CA LEU A 49 65.42 20.62 -2.58
C LEU A 49 64.91 19.18 -2.68
N LYS A 50 63.61 18.98 -2.44
CA LYS A 50 62.98 17.70 -2.74
C LYS A 50 62.72 17.69 -4.24
N GLY A 51 63.15 16.62 -4.90
CA GLY A 51 62.69 16.31 -6.25
C GLY A 51 61.21 16.00 -6.19
N CYS A 52 60.36 17.01 -6.37
CA CYS A 52 58.92 16.84 -6.46
C CYS A 52 58.62 16.14 -7.79
N LEU A 53 58.78 14.82 -7.78
CA LEU A 53 58.18 13.96 -8.79
C LEU A 53 56.68 13.91 -8.45
N TYR A 54 55.84 14.06 -9.46
CA TYR A 54 54.37 13.96 -9.43
C TYR A 54 53.63 15.24 -9.05
N GLY A 55 53.00 15.87 -10.06
CA GLY A 55 51.94 16.84 -9.83
C GLY A 55 50.82 16.19 -9.03
N THR A 56 50.46 16.79 -7.90
CA THR A 56 49.41 16.35 -6.98
C THR A 56 48.01 16.67 -7.49
N SER A 57 47.87 17.06 -8.75
CA SER A 57 46.59 17.35 -9.37
C SER A 57 46.53 16.78 -10.77
N CYS A 58 45.34 16.40 -11.17
CA CYS A 58 45.04 15.92 -12.51
C CYS A 58 44.34 17.02 -13.28
N THR A 59 44.63 17.17 -14.57
CA THR A 59 43.82 18.01 -15.45
C THR A 59 42.96 17.12 -16.35
N TYR A 60 41.64 17.27 -16.29
CA TYR A 60 40.67 16.52 -17.08
C TYR A 60 39.66 17.47 -17.70
N ASN A 61 39.49 17.43 -19.03
CA ASN A 61 38.63 18.33 -19.80
C ASN A 61 38.77 19.84 -19.44
N GLY A 62 39.98 20.27 -19.12
CA GLY A 62 40.28 21.67 -18.77
C GLY A 62 40.03 22.05 -17.31
N THR A 63 39.53 21.13 -16.48
CA THR A 63 39.35 21.30 -15.04
C THR A 63 40.50 20.63 -14.27
N VAL A 64 40.98 21.28 -13.20
CA VAL A 64 42.03 20.76 -12.32
C VAL A 64 41.38 20.09 -11.10
N TYR A 65 41.74 18.85 -10.85
CA TYR A 65 41.27 18.01 -9.74
C TYR A 65 42.43 17.68 -8.81
N GLU A 66 42.21 17.73 -7.50
CA GLU A 66 43.23 17.40 -6.50
C GLU A 66 43.44 15.89 -6.37
N ASP A 67 44.61 15.47 -5.87
CA ASP A 67 44.92 14.06 -5.66
C ASP A 67 43.90 13.38 -4.72
N GLY A 68 43.32 12.27 -5.18
CA GLY A 68 42.26 11.55 -4.48
C GLY A 68 40.84 12.03 -4.79
N GLU A 69 40.67 13.15 -5.48
CA GLU A 69 39.36 13.69 -5.86
C GLU A 69 38.65 12.74 -6.83
N SER A 70 37.35 12.53 -6.60
CA SER A 70 36.49 11.69 -7.44
C SER A 70 35.45 12.56 -8.12
N PHE A 71 35.24 12.33 -9.41
CA PHE A 71 34.31 13.08 -10.24
C PHE A 71 33.61 12.16 -11.25
N MET A 72 32.56 12.66 -11.89
CA MET A 72 31.81 11.92 -12.91
C MET A 72 32.14 12.46 -14.30
N ASP A 73 32.35 11.54 -15.23
CA ASP A 73 32.37 11.81 -16.66
C ASP A 73 31.31 10.95 -17.32
N GLU A 74 30.20 11.57 -17.71
CA GLU A 74 28.97 10.87 -18.09
C GLU A 74 28.52 9.85 -17.02
N CYS A 75 28.47 8.57 -17.37
CA CYS A 75 28.13 7.46 -16.46
C CYS A 75 29.37 6.81 -15.79
N ASN A 76 30.58 7.28 -16.14
CA ASN A 76 31.82 6.79 -15.60
C ASN A 76 32.24 7.55 -14.35
N THR A 77 32.71 6.81 -13.36
CA THR A 77 33.30 7.40 -12.16
C THR A 77 34.81 7.49 -12.35
N CYS A 78 35.34 8.69 -12.23
CA CYS A 78 36.74 9.01 -12.39
C CYS A 78 37.37 9.39 -11.05
N LYS A 79 38.66 9.09 -10.90
CA LYS A 79 39.44 9.47 -9.73
C LYS A 79 40.81 9.97 -10.16
N CYS A 80 41.21 11.12 -9.60
CA CYS A 80 42.57 11.60 -9.70
C CYS A 80 43.47 10.81 -8.75
N MET A 81 44.53 10.20 -9.28
CA MET A 81 45.54 9.49 -8.50
C MET A 81 46.92 9.78 -9.08
N HIS A 82 47.73 10.50 -8.32
CA HIS A 82 49.12 10.83 -8.59
C HIS A 82 49.32 11.43 -9.99
N GLY A 83 48.50 12.44 -10.31
CA GLY A 83 48.53 13.16 -11.58
C GLY A 83 47.90 12.42 -12.77
N ASN A 84 47.32 11.23 -12.54
CA ASN A 84 46.61 10.45 -13.56
C ASN A 84 45.13 10.32 -13.23
N VAL A 85 44.29 10.45 -14.25
CA VAL A 85 42.86 10.18 -14.12
C VAL A 85 42.58 8.73 -14.47
N GLY A 86 42.02 7.98 -13.52
CA GLY A 86 41.47 6.65 -13.75
C GLY A 86 39.95 6.70 -13.73
N CYS A 87 39.29 6.37 -14.83
CA CYS A 87 37.83 6.25 -14.92
C CYS A 87 37.40 4.80 -15.04
N THR A 88 36.20 4.48 -14.56
CA THR A 88 35.53 3.23 -14.94
C THR A 88 35.34 3.20 -16.46
N ARG A 89 35.24 2.00 -17.04
CA ARG A 89 35.00 1.80 -18.48
C ARG A 89 33.62 1.22 -18.72
N LYS A 90 32.59 1.97 -18.33
CA LYS A 90 31.22 1.69 -18.72
C LYS A 90 31.02 2.26 -20.11
N ALA A 91 30.38 1.49 -20.98
CA ALA A 91 29.84 2.01 -22.23
C ALA A 91 28.65 2.90 -21.85
N CYS A 92 28.91 4.19 -21.71
CA CYS A 92 27.86 5.19 -21.57
C CYS A 92 27.23 5.31 -22.95
N GLY A 93 26.17 4.53 -23.19
CA GLY A 93 25.30 4.81 -24.34
C GLY A 93 24.68 6.19 -24.18
N ASP A 94 24.20 6.78 -25.28
CA ASP A 94 23.48 8.05 -25.23
C ASP A 94 22.42 7.99 -24.13
N ILE A 95 22.60 8.79 -23.07
CA ILE A 95 21.64 8.93 -21.98
C ILE A 95 20.42 9.61 -22.62
N THR A 96 19.52 8.77 -23.10
CA THR A 96 18.37 9.18 -23.88
C THR A 96 17.13 8.89 -23.06
N PRO A 97 16.29 9.89 -22.79
CA PRO A 97 15.03 9.66 -22.11
C PRO A 97 14.14 8.75 -22.96
N CYS A 98 13.31 7.95 -22.31
CA CYS A 98 12.38 7.06 -22.98
C CYS A 98 11.01 7.74 -23.11
N THR A 99 10.35 7.57 -24.25
CA THR A 99 8.92 7.92 -24.38
C THR A 99 8.08 6.65 -24.31
N TYR A 100 7.18 6.58 -23.33
CA TYR A 100 6.28 5.44 -23.13
C TYR A 100 4.86 5.93 -22.90
N ASN A 101 3.91 5.45 -23.73
CA ASN A 101 2.50 5.89 -23.72
C ASN A 101 2.29 7.42 -23.70
N GLY A 102 3.18 8.17 -24.35
CA GLY A 102 3.12 9.64 -24.43
C GLY A 102 3.74 10.38 -23.25
N THR A 103 4.26 9.67 -22.24
CA THR A 103 5.02 10.23 -21.12
C THR A 103 6.52 10.04 -21.35
N VAL A 104 7.31 11.06 -20.98
CA VAL A 104 8.78 11.03 -21.06
C VAL A 104 9.33 10.64 -19.70
N TYR A 105 10.22 9.65 -19.69
CA TYR A 105 10.89 9.10 -18.50
C TYR A 105 12.40 9.28 -18.64
N GLU A 106 13.05 9.68 -17.56
CA GLU A 106 14.51 9.86 -17.53
C GLU A 106 15.25 8.51 -17.58
N ASP A 107 16.49 8.51 -18.06
CA ASP A 107 17.30 7.30 -18.08
C ASP A 107 17.49 6.72 -16.67
N GLY A 108 17.20 5.43 -16.51
CA GLY A 108 17.23 4.73 -15.22
C GLY A 108 15.93 4.84 -14.41
N GLU A 109 14.97 5.68 -14.81
CA GLU A 109 13.68 5.82 -14.13
C GLU A 109 12.88 4.51 -14.20
N SER A 110 12.24 4.17 -13.08
CA SER A 110 11.37 2.99 -12.97
C SER A 110 9.93 3.43 -12.73
N PHE A 111 9.00 2.83 -13.45
CA PHE A 111 7.58 3.16 -13.39
C PHE A 111 6.73 1.88 -13.49
N MET A 112 5.43 2.01 -13.22
CA MET A 112 4.48 0.90 -13.29
C MET A 112 3.58 1.05 -14.51
N ASP A 113 3.37 -0.04 -15.23
CA ASP A 113 2.35 -0.18 -16.27
C ASP A 113 1.44 -1.34 -15.89
N GLU A 114 0.24 -1.01 -15.43
CA GLU A 114 -0.66 -1.94 -14.73
C GLU A 114 0.06 -2.66 -13.56
N CYS A 115 0.27 -3.97 -13.68
CA CYS A 115 0.98 -4.80 -12.70
C CYS A 115 2.45 -5.05 -13.07
N ASN A 116 2.90 -4.54 -14.22
CA ASN A 116 4.25 -4.69 -14.72
C ASN A 116 5.14 -3.55 -14.22
N THR A 117 6.36 -3.89 -13.82
CA THR A 117 7.39 -2.91 -13.49
C THR A 117 8.22 -2.66 -14.73
N CYS A 118 8.30 -1.39 -15.13
CA CYS A 118 9.03 -0.91 -16.28
C CYS A 118 10.24 -0.10 -15.85
N LYS A 119 11.29 -0.11 -16.68
CA LYS A 119 12.47 0.72 -16.49
C LYS A 119 12.92 1.31 -17.83
N CYS A 120 13.21 2.61 -17.82
CA CYS A 120 13.87 3.28 -18.93
C CYS A 120 15.37 2.98 -18.88
N MET A 121 15.94 2.52 -20.00
CA MET A 121 17.37 2.32 -20.19
C MET A 121 17.76 2.69 -21.63
N HIS A 122 18.55 3.74 -21.78
CA HIS A 122 19.13 4.23 -23.03
C HIS A 122 18.09 4.39 -24.15
N GLY A 123 17.02 5.14 -23.88
CA GLY A 123 15.93 5.40 -24.83
C GLY A 123 14.97 4.22 -25.06
N SER A 124 15.19 3.09 -24.41
CA SER A 124 14.33 1.90 -24.50
C SER A 124 13.65 1.59 -23.18
N VAL A 125 12.36 1.25 -23.23
CA VAL A 125 11.63 0.77 -22.05
C VAL A 125 11.62 -0.75 -22.01
N GLY A 126 12.08 -1.31 -20.90
CA GLY A 126 11.92 -2.73 -20.58
C GLY A 126 10.94 -2.93 -19.43
N CYS A 127 9.90 -3.73 -19.64
CA CYS A 127 8.93 -4.08 -18.61
C CYS A 127 8.97 -5.57 -18.25
N THR A 128 8.60 -5.91 -17.01
CA THR A 128 8.26 -7.29 -16.66
C THR A 128 7.10 -7.79 -17.51
N ARG A 129 6.98 -9.11 -17.71
CA ARG A 129 5.89 -9.72 -18.49
C ARG A 129 4.98 -10.55 -17.60
N LYS A 130 4.32 -9.88 -16.66
CA LYS A 130 3.23 -10.47 -15.88
C LYS A 130 1.96 -10.36 -16.71
N ALA A 131 1.17 -11.43 -16.70
CA ALA A 131 -0.20 -11.39 -17.20
C ALA A 131 -1.02 -10.56 -16.21
N CYS A 132 -1.05 -9.25 -16.43
CA CYS A 132 -1.93 -8.35 -15.71
C CYS A 132 -3.35 -8.67 -16.20
N GLY A 133 -4.11 -9.40 -15.40
CA GLY A 133 -5.50 -9.75 -15.71
C GLY A 133 -6.29 -8.46 -15.81
N GLY A 134 -6.48 -7.95 -17.04
CA GLY A 134 -6.96 -6.60 -17.35
C GLY A 134 -8.41 -6.31 -16.99
N ARG A 135 -9.01 -7.09 -16.08
CA ARG A 135 -10.31 -6.80 -15.47
C ARG A 135 -10.26 -7.27 -14.02
N THR A 136 -10.19 -6.32 -13.11
CA THR A 136 -10.35 -6.54 -11.66
C THR A 136 -11.82 -6.66 -11.26
N SER A 137 -12.73 -6.71 -12.24
CA SER A 137 -14.15 -6.86 -12.00
C SER A 137 -14.81 -7.67 -13.11
N CYS A 138 -15.89 -8.34 -12.77
CA CYS A 138 -16.72 -9.12 -13.68
C CYS A 138 -18.06 -8.41 -13.86
N THR A 139 -18.63 -8.46 -15.07
CA THR A 139 -20.02 -8.04 -15.29
C THR A 139 -20.88 -9.29 -15.52
N TYR A 140 -21.90 -9.49 -14.69
CA TYR A 140 -22.83 -10.62 -14.78
C TYR A 140 -24.27 -10.13 -14.66
N ASN A 141 -25.12 -10.45 -15.65
CA ASN A 141 -26.51 -9.99 -15.73
C ASN A 141 -26.71 -8.48 -15.48
N GLY A 142 -25.77 -7.65 -15.95
CA GLY A 142 -25.82 -6.19 -15.81
C GLY A 142 -25.27 -5.64 -14.48
N THR A 143 -24.89 -6.50 -13.53
CA THR A 143 -24.26 -6.11 -12.27
C THR A 143 -22.74 -6.27 -12.35
N VAL A 144 -22.00 -5.34 -11.74
CA VAL A 144 -20.53 -5.39 -11.63
C VAL A 144 -20.14 -6.00 -10.29
N TYR A 145 -19.23 -6.98 -10.32
CA TYR A 145 -18.69 -7.70 -9.17
C TYR A 145 -17.18 -7.51 -9.11
N GLU A 146 -16.63 -7.27 -7.93
CA GLU A 146 -15.18 -7.13 -7.73
C GLU A 146 -14.45 -8.48 -7.82
N ASP A 147 -13.15 -8.45 -8.11
CA ASP A 147 -12.33 -9.66 -8.15
C ASP A 147 -12.36 -10.41 -6.81
N GLY A 148 -12.65 -11.71 -6.86
CA GLY A 148 -12.82 -12.55 -5.67
C GLY A 148 -14.22 -12.53 -5.06
N GLU A 149 -15.10 -11.62 -5.49
CA GLU A 149 -16.48 -11.55 -4.99
C GLU A 149 -17.26 -12.81 -5.37
N SER A 150 -18.07 -13.31 -4.43
CA SER A 150 -18.92 -14.49 -4.61
C SER A 150 -20.39 -14.08 -4.52
N PHE A 151 -21.20 -14.58 -5.44
CA PHE A 151 -22.62 -14.28 -5.53
C PHE A 151 -23.44 -15.52 -5.91
N MET A 152 -24.75 -15.44 -5.78
CA MET A 152 -25.66 -16.54 -6.14
C MET A 152 -26.38 -16.22 -7.44
N ASP A 153 -26.40 -17.19 -8.35
CA ASP A 153 -27.30 -17.21 -9.49
C ASP A 153 -28.23 -18.42 -9.35
N ASP A 154 -29.46 -18.13 -8.93
CA ASP A 154 -30.44 -19.12 -8.52
C ASP A 154 -29.92 -20.06 -7.42
N CYS A 155 -29.70 -21.35 -7.71
CA CYS A 155 -29.12 -22.32 -6.78
C CYS A 155 -27.60 -22.49 -6.95
N ASN A 156 -27.00 -21.81 -7.92
CA ASN A 156 -25.58 -21.89 -8.22
C ASN A 156 -24.79 -20.82 -7.51
N THR A 157 -23.61 -21.20 -7.01
CA THR A 157 -22.66 -20.24 -6.43
C THR A 157 -21.67 -19.84 -7.52
N CYS A 158 -21.56 -18.54 -7.74
CA CYS A 158 -20.69 -17.91 -8.72
C CYS A 158 -19.57 -17.15 -8.02
N LYS A 159 -18.42 -17.05 -8.69
CA LYS A 159 -17.28 -16.26 -8.23
C LYS A 159 -16.65 -15.49 -9.39
N CYS A 160 -16.38 -14.21 -9.15
CA CYS A 160 -15.58 -13.41 -10.05
C CYS A 160 -14.09 -13.71 -9.85
N MET A 161 -13.39 -14.08 -10.91
CA MET A 161 -11.94 -14.29 -10.90
C MET A 161 -11.33 -13.77 -12.20
N HIS A 162 -10.49 -12.75 -12.09
CA HIS A 162 -9.73 -12.11 -13.15
C HIS A 162 -10.61 -11.76 -14.36
N GLY A 163 -11.75 -11.11 -14.09
CA GLY A 163 -12.70 -10.68 -15.11
C GLY A 163 -13.61 -11.76 -15.67
N ASN A 164 -13.52 -13.00 -15.17
CA ASN A 164 -14.36 -14.12 -15.58
C ASN A 164 -15.26 -14.58 -14.43
N VAL A 165 -16.50 -14.93 -14.76
CA VAL A 165 -17.43 -15.53 -13.80
C VAL A 165 -17.41 -17.04 -13.94
N GLY A 166 -17.08 -17.73 -12.85
CA GLY A 166 -17.23 -19.18 -12.73
C GLY A 166 -18.34 -19.53 -11.77
N CYS A 167 -19.34 -20.28 -12.23
CA CYS A 167 -20.46 -20.77 -11.40
C CYS A 167 -20.41 -22.29 -11.23
N THR A 168 -20.95 -22.79 -10.12
CA THR A 168 -21.30 -24.21 -9.99
C THR A 168 -22.34 -24.59 -11.05
N ARG A 169 -22.44 -25.88 -11.36
CA ARG A 169 -23.41 -26.42 -12.34
C ARG A 169 -24.39 -27.38 -11.68
N LYS A 170 -25.22 -26.84 -10.79
CA LYS A 170 -26.38 -27.53 -10.24
C LYS A 170 -27.57 -27.26 -11.16
N ALA A 171 -28.33 -28.31 -11.46
CA ALA A 171 -29.64 -28.16 -12.06
C ALA A 171 -30.57 -27.54 -11.01
N CYS A 172 -30.83 -26.25 -11.15
CA CYS A 172 -31.80 -25.57 -10.30
C CYS A 172 -33.18 -25.95 -10.82
N GLY A 173 -33.98 -26.63 -10.00
CA GLY A 173 -35.32 -27.05 -10.38
C GLY A 173 -36.16 -25.83 -10.76
N ASP A 174 -37.10 -26.00 -11.69
CA ASP A 174 -38.00 -24.92 -12.09
C ASP A 174 -38.72 -24.35 -10.85
N LYS A 175 -38.78 -23.01 -10.77
CA LYS A 175 -39.55 -22.30 -9.74
C LYS A 175 -41.03 -22.40 -10.05
N THR A 176 -41.59 -23.58 -9.90
CA THR A 176 -43.01 -23.83 -10.12
C THR A 176 -43.78 -23.52 -8.83
N PRO A 177 -44.77 -22.61 -8.86
CA PRO A 177 -45.65 -22.35 -7.73
C PRO A 177 -46.36 -23.62 -7.26
N CYS A 178 -46.67 -23.68 -5.97
CA CYS A 178 -47.45 -24.77 -5.39
C CYS A 178 -48.91 -24.35 -5.20
N THR A 179 -49.84 -25.27 -5.41
CA THR A 179 -51.25 -25.07 -5.01
C THR A 179 -51.54 -25.91 -3.77
N TYR A 180 -51.94 -25.26 -2.66
CA TYR A 180 -52.29 -25.90 -1.40
C TYR A 180 -53.63 -25.39 -0.88
N ASN A 181 -54.58 -26.29 -0.63
CA ASN A 181 -55.95 -25.95 -0.20
C ASN A 181 -56.60 -24.82 -1.04
N GLY A 182 -56.35 -24.81 -2.35
CA GLY A 182 -56.90 -23.83 -3.30
C GLY A 182 -56.15 -22.48 -3.35
N THR A 183 -55.11 -22.29 -2.53
CA THR A 183 -54.26 -21.09 -2.55
C THR A 183 -52.95 -21.38 -3.28
N VAL A 184 -52.48 -20.42 -4.09
CA VAL A 184 -51.22 -20.51 -4.82
C VAL A 184 -50.11 -19.87 -4.00
N TYR A 185 -49.02 -20.61 -3.78
CA TYR A 185 -47.83 -20.17 -3.06
C TYR A 185 -46.63 -20.15 -4.02
N GLU A 186 -45.85 -19.08 -3.98
CA GLU A 186 -44.61 -18.98 -4.76
C GLU A 186 -43.55 -19.98 -4.26
N ASP A 187 -42.67 -20.39 -5.17
CA ASP A 187 -41.59 -21.32 -4.87
C ASP A 187 -40.66 -20.77 -3.77
N GLY A 188 -40.34 -21.62 -2.79
CA GLY A 188 -39.51 -21.26 -1.64
C GLY A 188 -40.25 -20.63 -0.46
N VAL A 189 -41.50 -20.20 -0.63
CA VAL A 189 -42.31 -19.61 0.45
C VAL A 189 -42.66 -20.65 1.51
N SER A 190 -42.56 -20.24 2.78
CA SER A 190 -43.05 -21.02 3.92
C SER A 190 -44.33 -20.40 4.46
N PHE A 191 -45.30 -21.24 4.82
CA PHE A 191 -46.60 -20.85 5.34
C PHE A 191 -47.02 -21.80 6.46
N MET A 192 -48.00 -21.38 7.26
CA MET A 192 -48.56 -22.21 8.33
C MET A 192 -49.84 -22.90 7.87
N ASP A 193 -49.96 -24.18 8.23
CA ASP A 193 -51.21 -24.92 8.21
C ASP A 193 -51.46 -25.46 9.62
N ASP A 194 -52.38 -24.81 10.32
CA ASP A 194 -52.59 -24.96 11.76
C ASP A 194 -51.28 -24.78 12.58
N CYS A 195 -50.71 -25.85 13.14
CA CYS A 195 -49.45 -25.83 13.89
C CYS A 195 -48.25 -26.32 13.07
N ASN A 196 -48.50 -26.76 11.83
CA ASN A 196 -47.49 -27.26 10.92
C ASN A 196 -46.91 -26.14 10.07
N ILE A 197 -45.59 -26.17 9.89
CA ILE A 197 -44.89 -25.28 8.98
C ILE A 197 -44.78 -26.01 7.65
N CYS A 198 -45.39 -25.45 6.62
CA CYS A 198 -45.36 -25.92 5.25
C CYS A 198 -44.40 -25.08 4.42
N LYS A 199 -43.73 -25.71 3.46
CA LYS A 199 -42.86 -25.03 2.50
C LYS A 199 -43.19 -25.50 1.09
N CYS A 200 -43.35 -24.53 0.18
CA CYS A 200 -43.44 -24.78 -1.24
C CYS A 200 -42.03 -24.94 -1.83
N MET A 201 -41.77 -26.05 -2.51
CA MET A 201 -40.52 -26.32 -3.22
C MET A 201 -40.83 -27.08 -4.52
N HIS A 202 -40.50 -26.49 -5.66
CA HIS A 202 -40.67 -27.01 -7.00
C HIS A 202 -42.04 -27.65 -7.22
N GLY A 203 -43.11 -26.89 -6.94
CA GLY A 203 -44.50 -27.32 -7.13
C GLY A 203 -45.02 -28.30 -6.08
N ASN A 204 -44.19 -28.69 -5.12
CA ASN A 204 -44.55 -29.62 -4.05
C ASN A 204 -44.60 -28.91 -2.69
N VAL A 205 -45.61 -29.26 -1.90
CA VAL A 205 -45.75 -28.74 -0.53
C VAL A 205 -45.28 -29.79 0.46
N GLY A 206 -44.26 -29.45 1.24
CA GLY A 206 -43.80 -30.25 2.37
C GLY A 206 -44.15 -29.59 3.69
N CYS A 207 -44.96 -30.24 4.52
CA CYS A 207 -45.31 -29.76 5.85
C CYS A 207 -44.62 -30.58 6.95
N THR A 208 -44.31 -29.93 8.08
CA THR A 208 -44.00 -30.68 9.31
C THR A 208 -45.18 -31.57 9.68
N ARG A 209 -44.92 -32.65 10.42
CA ARG A 209 -45.95 -33.59 10.89
C ARG A 209 -46.08 -33.54 12.40
N LYS A 210 -46.51 -32.38 12.91
CA LYS A 210 -46.93 -32.24 14.29
C LYS A 210 -48.41 -32.63 14.38
N ALA A 211 -48.73 -33.43 15.40
CA ALA A 211 -50.11 -33.63 15.80
C ALA A 211 -50.59 -32.30 16.39
N CYS A 212 -51.25 -31.50 15.58
CA CYS A 212 -51.91 -30.31 16.05
C CYS A 212 -53.13 -30.79 16.83
N GLY A 213 -53.06 -30.65 18.16
CA GLY A 213 -54.14 -31.08 19.04
C GLY A 213 -55.46 -30.45 18.61
N ASP A 214 -56.54 -31.18 18.79
CA ASP A 214 -57.89 -30.70 18.46
C ASP A 214 -58.14 -29.41 19.27
N ARG A 215 -58.21 -28.26 18.60
CA ARG A 215 -58.52 -26.96 19.22
C ARG A 215 -60.00 -26.88 19.52
N THR A 216 -60.50 -27.86 20.28
CA THR A 216 -61.91 -27.93 20.62
C THR A 216 -62.22 -26.84 21.65
N PRO A 217 -63.13 -25.89 21.34
CA PRO A 217 -63.52 -24.87 22.31
C PRO A 217 -64.21 -25.49 23.51
N CYS A 218 -64.03 -24.90 24.69
CA CYS A 218 -64.69 -25.32 25.92
C CYS A 218 -66.04 -24.61 26.05
N ASN A 219 -67.12 -25.36 26.26
CA ASN A 219 -68.38 -24.79 26.72
C ASN A 219 -68.46 -24.88 28.26
N TYR A 220 -68.29 -23.74 28.94
CA TYR A 220 -68.29 -23.66 30.39
C TYR A 220 -69.36 -22.69 30.88
N LYS A 221 -70.34 -23.21 31.63
CA LYS A 221 -71.52 -22.46 32.13
C LYS A 221 -72.24 -21.66 31.03
N GLY A 222 -72.32 -22.20 29.81
CA GLY A 222 -73.00 -21.57 28.68
C GLY A 222 -72.18 -20.51 27.93
N LYS A 223 -70.90 -20.30 28.29
CA LYS A 223 -69.95 -19.50 27.52
C LYS A 223 -68.96 -20.39 26.80
N VAL A 224 -68.60 -20.01 25.58
CA VAL A 224 -67.59 -20.70 24.76
C VAL A 224 -66.25 -20.01 24.95
N TYR A 225 -65.20 -20.78 25.22
CA TYR A 225 -63.82 -20.34 25.39
C TYR A 225 -62.92 -21.09 24.39
N GLU A 226 -62.01 -20.39 23.73
CA GLU A 226 -61.08 -20.99 22.77
C GLU A 226 -60.03 -21.87 23.46
N ASP A 227 -59.49 -22.87 22.76
CA ASP A 227 -58.42 -23.72 23.31
C ASP A 227 -57.20 -22.88 23.72
N GLY A 228 -56.75 -23.06 24.98
CA GLY A 228 -55.71 -22.26 25.62
C GLY A 228 -56.20 -20.97 26.30
N GLU A 229 -57.45 -20.57 26.11
CA GLU A 229 -58.00 -19.35 26.70
C GLU A 229 -58.08 -19.46 28.24
N ARG A 230 -57.66 -18.40 28.93
CA ARG A 230 -57.69 -18.30 30.39
C ARG A 230 -58.82 -17.41 30.85
N PHE A 231 -59.62 -17.89 31.79
CA PHE A 231 -60.75 -17.14 32.34
C PHE A 231 -60.87 -17.36 33.85
N LYS A 232 -61.70 -16.55 34.51
CA LYS A 232 -62.00 -16.70 35.93
C LYS A 232 -63.43 -17.18 36.13
N ASP A 233 -63.60 -18.11 37.06
CA ASP A 233 -64.89 -18.45 37.64
C ASP A 233 -64.81 -18.13 39.13
N ASP A 234 -65.35 -16.97 39.51
CA ASP A 234 -65.25 -16.45 40.88
C ASP A 234 -63.76 -16.27 41.31
N CYS A 235 -63.34 -16.93 42.39
CA CYS A 235 -61.94 -16.93 42.85
C CYS A 235 -61.05 -17.95 42.14
N ASN A 236 -61.63 -18.79 41.27
CA ASN A 236 -60.91 -19.84 40.54
C ASN A 236 -60.39 -19.35 39.19
N HIS A 237 -59.19 -19.78 38.86
CA HIS A 237 -58.58 -19.55 37.56
C HIS A 237 -58.74 -20.80 36.70
N CYS A 238 -59.31 -20.63 35.52
CA CYS A 238 -59.61 -21.68 34.56
C CYS A 238 -58.77 -21.49 33.29
N THR A 239 -58.41 -22.60 32.65
CA THR A 239 -57.85 -22.62 31.30
C THR A 239 -58.63 -23.63 30.47
N CYS A 240 -59.06 -23.24 29.28
CA CYS A 240 -59.62 -24.18 28.32
C CYS A 240 -58.50 -25.03 27.73
N VAL A 241 -58.63 -26.35 27.81
CA VAL A 241 -57.69 -27.31 27.23
C VAL A 241 -58.49 -28.44 26.59
N GLN A 242 -58.43 -28.54 25.27
CA GLN A 242 -59.03 -29.60 24.45
C GLN A 242 -60.50 -29.87 24.83
N GLY A 243 -61.34 -28.83 24.80
CA GLY A 243 -62.76 -28.91 25.13
C GLY A 243 -63.08 -28.95 26.64
N ASN A 244 -62.07 -29.02 27.52
CA ASN A 244 -62.26 -29.09 28.97
C ASN A 244 -61.81 -27.80 29.67
N ALA A 245 -62.69 -27.25 30.51
CA ALA A 245 -62.35 -26.14 31.39
C ALA A 245 -61.65 -26.65 32.66
N LEU A 246 -60.32 -26.49 32.72
CA LEU A 246 -59.52 -26.88 33.88
C LEU A 246 -59.40 -25.70 34.85
N CYS A 247 -60.12 -25.76 35.97
CA CYS A 247 -60.14 -24.71 36.98
C CYS A 247 -59.36 -25.09 38.24
N THR A 248 -58.79 -24.10 38.93
CA THR A 248 -58.32 -24.29 40.31
C THR A 248 -59.49 -24.68 41.23
N LEU A 249 -59.18 -25.32 42.36
CA LEU A 249 -60.17 -25.75 43.36
C LEU A 249 -60.03 -24.95 44.66
N LYS A 250 -60.24 -23.64 44.57
CA LYS A 250 -60.30 -22.74 45.73
C LYS A 250 -61.74 -22.64 46.20
N VAL A 251 -61.93 -22.71 47.52
CA VAL A 251 -63.20 -22.36 48.16
C VAL A 251 -63.33 -20.85 48.13
N CYS A 252 -64.31 -20.35 47.40
CA CYS A 252 -64.56 -18.92 47.30
C CYS A 252 -65.44 -18.49 48.48
N LEU A 253 -64.85 -17.73 49.40
CA LEU A 253 -65.57 -17.17 50.54
C LEU A 253 -66.28 -15.89 50.08
N TYR A 254 -67.61 -15.88 50.14
CA TYR A 254 -68.40 -14.68 49.94
C TYR A 254 -68.70 -14.03 51.28
N GLY A 255 -68.27 -12.78 51.45
CA GLY A 255 -68.70 -11.90 52.54
C GLY A 255 -67.57 -11.36 53.43
N GLN A 256 -67.21 -10.11 53.21
CA GLN A 256 -67.47 -9.05 54.20
C GLN A 256 -68.25 -7.93 53.51
#